data_AF-A0A4D4IXJ9-F1
#
_entry.id   AF-A0A4D4IXJ9-F1
#
_cell.length_a   1.000
_cell.length_b   1.000
_cell.length_c   1.000
_cell.angle_alpha   90.00
_cell.angle_beta   90.00
_cell.angle_gamma   90.00
#
_symmetry.space_group_name_H-M   'P 1'
#
loop_
_entity.id
_entity.type
_entity.pdbx_description
1 polymer ?
#
loop_
_entity_poly.entity_id
_entity_poly.type
_entity_poly.pdbx_seq_one_letter_code
_entity_poly.pdbx_strand_id
1 'polypeptide(L)'
;MAEPPDGWPLDPYAAVREYPVLEPLLAMCERVDTGWRFVHKRNCQGEVVAVQGVRVWPDRYLDVVRILSHTSVVVARAWLTGPRAGDFVLKHQGPPGVVIPLLLSLPEPEA
;
A
#
# COMPACT_ATOMS: atom_id res chain seq x y z
N MET A 1 -33.48 3.03 -2.43
CA MET A 1 -32.14 2.64 -1.94
C MET A 1 -31.37 3.93 -1.79
N ALA A 2 -31.13 4.39 -0.57
CA ALA A 2 -30.39 5.63 -0.33
C ALA A 2 -28.90 5.35 -0.47
N GLU A 3 -28.19 6.16 -1.26
CA GLU A 3 -26.72 6.14 -1.26
C GLU A 3 -26.22 6.47 0.16
N PRO A 4 -25.18 5.78 0.66
CA PRO A 4 -24.64 6.09 1.96
C PRO A 4 -24.06 7.51 1.94
N PRO A 5 -24.31 8.33 2.98
CA PRO A 5 -23.78 9.68 3.05
C PRO A 5 -22.24 9.66 3.06
N ASP A 6 -21.64 10.54 2.27
CA ASP A 6 -20.20 10.78 2.26
C ASP A 6 -19.68 10.99 3.69
N GLY A 7 -18.67 10.21 4.08
CA GLY A 7 -17.83 10.52 5.25
C GLY A 7 -18.17 9.82 6.56
N TRP A 8 -18.83 8.66 6.57
CA TRP A 8 -18.75 7.83 7.78
C TRP A 8 -17.29 7.41 8.01
N PRO A 9 -16.74 7.62 9.23
CA PRO A 9 -15.44 7.07 9.57
C PRO A 9 -15.57 5.56 9.47
N LEU A 10 -15.01 5.03 8.39
CA LEU A 10 -15.03 3.60 8.11
C LEU A 10 -14.14 2.96 9.17
N ASP A 11 -14.76 2.24 10.12
CA ASP A 11 -14.02 1.49 11.14
C ASP A 11 -13.13 0.47 10.41
N PRO A 12 -11.79 0.62 10.42
CA PRO A 12 -10.92 -0.27 9.68
C PRO A 12 -11.01 -1.71 10.19
N TYR A 13 -11.33 -1.92 11.48
CA TYR A 13 -11.56 -3.25 12.02
C TYR A 13 -12.88 -3.84 11.53
N ALA A 14 -13.92 -3.03 11.32
CA ALA A 14 -15.14 -3.49 10.66
C ALA A 14 -14.89 -3.91 9.21
N ALA A 15 -14.10 -3.12 8.48
CA ALA A 15 -13.70 -3.47 7.12
C ALA A 15 -12.89 -4.76 7.06
N VAL A 16 -11.99 -5.01 8.02
CA VAL A 16 -11.25 -6.29 8.11
C VAL A 16 -12.17 -7.45 8.51
N ARG A 17 -13.15 -7.25 9.39
CA ARG A 17 -14.15 -8.29 9.71
C ARG A 17 -14.96 -8.70 8.48
N GLU A 18 -15.34 -7.75 7.63
CA GLU A 18 -16.07 -8.01 6.39
C GLU A 18 -15.16 -8.55 5.27
N TYR A 19 -13.93 -8.02 5.18
CA TYR A 19 -12.92 -8.38 4.19
C TYR A 19 -11.60 -8.75 4.89
N PRO A 20 -11.44 -9.99 5.40
CA PRO A 20 -10.24 -10.41 6.13
C PRO A 20 -8.95 -10.24 5.33
N VAL A 21 -9.04 -10.27 4.00
CA VAL A 21 -7.92 -10.03 3.09
C VAL A 21 -7.26 -8.65 3.28
N LEU A 22 -7.94 -7.69 3.92
CA LEU A 22 -7.41 -6.36 4.22
C LEU A 22 -6.55 -6.30 5.49
N GLU A 23 -6.49 -7.36 6.30
CA GLU A 23 -5.70 -7.42 7.53
C GLU A 23 -4.23 -6.98 7.35
N PRO A 24 -3.51 -7.39 6.29
CA PRO A 24 -2.13 -6.93 6.07
C PRO A 24 -2.02 -5.42 5.86
N LEU A 25 -3.04 -4.78 5.28
CA LEU A 25 -3.07 -3.33 5.08
C LEU A 25 -3.29 -2.59 6.39
N LEU A 26 -4.21 -3.09 7.23
CA LEU A 26 -4.43 -2.51 8.55
C LEU A 26 -3.16 -2.60 9.40
N ALA A 27 -2.51 -3.77 9.39
CA ALA A 27 -1.24 -3.98 10.10
C ALA A 27 -0.12 -3.05 9.61
N MET A 28 -0.10 -2.65 8.33
CA MET A 28 0.84 -1.63 7.83
C MET A 28 0.52 -0.24 8.37
N CYS A 29 -0.76 0.13 8.44
CA CYS A 29 -1.21 1.44 8.91
C CYS A 29 -1.01 1.66 10.41
N GLU A 30 -1.19 0.63 11.23
CA GLU A 30 -1.05 0.73 12.69
C GLU A 30 0.40 0.87 13.17
N ARG A 31 1.37 0.50 12.33
CA ARG A 31 2.79 0.59 12.67
C ARG A 31 3.31 2.01 12.43
N VAL A 32 3.15 2.85 13.45
CA VAL A 32 3.47 4.29 13.46
C VAL A 32 4.91 4.62 13.01
N ASP A 33 5.88 3.74 13.29
CA ASP A 33 7.30 3.97 13.00
C ASP A 33 7.81 3.33 11.70
N THR A 34 6.93 2.82 10.83
CA THR A 34 7.37 2.14 9.61
C THR A 34 7.81 3.07 8.48
N GLY A 35 7.52 4.37 8.56
CA GLY A 35 7.80 5.32 7.48
C GLY A 35 6.84 5.22 6.29
N TRP A 36 5.76 4.42 6.39
CA TRP A 36 4.71 4.38 5.38
C TRP A 36 3.86 5.65 5.40
N ARG A 37 3.59 6.19 4.21
CA ARG A 37 2.66 7.31 3.98
C ARG A 37 1.63 6.90 2.95
N PHE A 38 0.36 6.94 3.32
CA PHE A 38 -0.75 6.57 2.42
C PHE A 38 -1.44 7.82 1.86
N VAL A 39 -1.68 7.81 0.54
CA VAL A 39 -2.32 8.90 -0.19
C VAL A 39 -3.44 8.34 -1.06
N HIS A 40 -4.61 8.99 -1.01
CA HIS A 40 -5.72 8.67 -1.91
C HIS A 40 -5.47 9.29 -3.28
N LYS A 41 -5.34 8.46 -4.32
CA LYS A 41 -5.23 8.91 -5.70
C LYS A 41 -6.61 9.12 -6.27
N ARG A 42 -6.82 10.30 -6.87
CA ARG A 42 -8.10 10.70 -7.47
C ARG A 42 -7.97 10.87 -8.98
N ASN A 43 -9.04 10.58 -9.73
CA ASN A 43 -9.13 10.90 -11.16
C ASN A 43 -9.45 12.39 -11.39
N CYS A 44 -9.61 12.81 -12.65
CA CYS A 44 -9.93 14.20 -12.98
C CYS A 44 -11.33 14.64 -12.53
N GLN A 45 -12.20 13.68 -12.20
CA GLN A 45 -13.52 13.89 -11.62
C GLN A 45 -13.47 13.98 -10.08
N GLY A 46 -12.30 13.77 -9.46
CA GLY A 46 -12.13 13.80 -8.01
C GLY A 46 -12.46 12.48 -7.29
N GLU A 47 -12.84 11.42 -8.02
CA GLU A 47 -13.17 10.11 -7.45
C GLU A 47 -11.91 9.38 -7.03
N VAL A 48 -11.94 8.68 -5.89
CA VAL A 48 -10.81 7.87 -5.43
C VAL A 48 -10.70 6.63 -6.33
N VAL A 49 -9.58 6.51 -7.04
CA VAL A 49 -9.30 5.38 -7.96
C VAL A 49 -8.26 4.41 -7.42
N ALA A 50 -7.50 4.82 -6.40
CA ALA A 50 -6.56 3.95 -5.70
C ALA A 50 -6.15 4.56 -4.36
N VAL A 51 -5.68 3.70 -3.45
CA VAL A 51 -4.90 4.12 -2.28
C VAL A 51 -3.44 3.73 -2.52
N GLN A 52 -2.51 4.66 -2.33
CA GLN A 52 -1.09 4.42 -2.54
C GLN A 52 -0.31 4.66 -1.23
N GLY A 53 0.24 3.60 -0.68
CA GLY A 53 1.28 3.64 0.35
C GLY A 53 2.66 3.80 -0.29
N VAL A 54 3.47 4.69 0.26
CA VAL A 54 4.89 4.82 -0.07
C VAL A 54 5.74 4.80 1.19
N ARG A 55 6.90 4.15 1.14
CA ARG A 55 7.92 4.18 2.20
C ARG A 55 9.28 4.39 1.56
N VAL A 56 9.99 5.41 2.02
CA VAL A 56 11.35 5.74 1.55
C VAL A 56 12.33 5.26 2.62
N TRP A 57 13.26 4.41 2.22
CA TRP A 57 14.38 4.00 3.07
C TRP A 57 15.50 5.03 3.01
N PRO A 58 16.21 5.30 4.13
CA PRO A 58 17.21 6.36 4.21
C PRO A 58 18.22 6.39 3.06
N ASP A 59 18.67 5.24 2.56
CA ASP A 59 19.89 5.21 1.76
C ASP A 59 19.80 4.63 0.35
N ARG A 60 18.64 4.10 -0.12
CA ARG A 60 18.55 3.65 -1.54
C ARG A 60 17.23 3.15 -2.10
N TYR A 61 16.18 2.91 -1.31
CA TYR A 61 15.01 2.20 -1.81
C TYR A 61 13.70 2.94 -1.58
N LEU A 62 12.77 2.74 -2.51
CA LEU A 62 11.38 3.15 -2.41
C LEU A 62 10.50 1.90 -2.44
N ASP A 63 9.70 1.72 -1.40
CA ASP A 63 8.62 0.75 -1.36
C ASP A 63 7.30 1.43 -1.74
N VAL A 64 6.49 0.73 -2.54
CA VAL A 64 5.17 1.18 -2.97
C VAL A 64 4.18 0.05 -2.77
N VAL A 65 3.04 0.37 -2.19
CA VAL A 65 1.83 -0.45 -2.20
C VAL A 65 0.72 0.36 -2.84
N ARG A 66 0.13 -0.14 -3.92
CA ARG A 66 -1.02 0.50 -4.59
C ARG A 66 -2.21 -0.44 -4.57
N ILE A 67 -3.24 -0.04 -3.85
CA ILE A 67 -4.49 -0.77 -3.69
C ILE A 67 -5.44 -0.27 -4.77
N LEU A 68 -5.81 -1.16 -5.69
CA LEU A 68 -6.77 -0.88 -6.76
C LEU A 68 -8.16 -1.41 -6.39
N SER A 69 -8.19 -2.55 -5.69
CA SER A 69 -9.40 -3.16 -5.13
C SER A 69 -9.02 -4.10 -3.98
N HIS A 70 -10.01 -4.69 -3.30
CA HIS A 70 -9.79 -5.70 -2.26
C HIS A 70 -9.15 -7.00 -2.79
N THR A 71 -9.12 -7.22 -4.11
CA THR A 71 -8.48 -8.38 -4.76
C THR A 71 -7.23 -8.04 -5.54
N SER A 72 -6.94 -6.75 -5.77
CA SER A 72 -5.89 -6.29 -6.67
C SER A 72 -5.05 -5.21 -5.99
N VAL A 73 -3.87 -5.64 -5.53
CA VAL A 73 -2.83 -4.79 -4.97
C VAL A 73 -1.57 -4.96 -5.80
N VAL A 74 -0.92 -3.84 -6.11
CA VAL A 74 0.43 -3.82 -6.68
C VAL A 74 1.40 -3.49 -5.57
N VAL A 75 2.45 -4.30 -5.41
CA VAL A 75 3.57 -4.02 -4.51
C VAL A 75 4.84 -3.89 -5.32
N ALA A 76 5.71 -2.98 -4.91
CA ALA A 76 7.02 -2.83 -5.53
C ALA A 76 8.07 -2.33 -4.54
N ARG A 77 9.31 -2.78 -4.73
CA ARG A 77 10.51 -2.12 -4.23
C ARG A 77 11.36 -1.73 -5.43
N ALA A 78 11.77 -0.48 -5.49
CA ALA A 78 12.65 0.03 -6.53
C ALA A 78 13.87 0.73 -5.92
N TRP A 79 14.97 0.75 -6.68
CA TRP A 79 16.10 1.61 -6.38
C TRP A 79 15.68 3.07 -6.58
N LEU A 80 15.85 3.89 -5.56
CA LEU A 80 15.51 5.31 -5.57
C LEU A 80 16.69 6.18 -6.06
N THR A 81 17.92 5.77 -5.74
CA THR A 81 19.15 6.53 -6.02
C THR A 81 20.25 5.63 -6.59
N GLY A 82 21.29 6.25 -7.17
CA GLY A 82 22.45 5.57 -7.75
C GLY A 82 22.26 5.10 -9.20
N PRO A 83 23.23 4.35 -9.76
CA PRO A 83 23.24 3.97 -11.19
C PRO A 83 22.05 3.10 -11.64
N ARG A 84 21.36 2.48 -10.68
CA ARG A 84 20.20 1.60 -10.90
C ARG A 84 18.88 2.28 -10.57
N ALA A 85 18.86 3.59 -10.29
CA ALA A 85 17.65 4.30 -9.93
C ALA A 85 16.53 4.06 -10.96
N GLY A 86 15.35 3.65 -10.47
CA GLY A 86 14.21 3.25 -11.29
C GLY A 86 14.08 1.73 -11.52
N ASP A 87 15.15 0.95 -11.32
CA ASP A 87 15.09 -0.50 -11.44
C ASP A 87 14.24 -1.11 -10.31
N PHE A 88 13.40 -2.07 -10.65
CA PHE A 88 12.64 -2.85 -9.67
C PHE A 88 13.49 -3.97 -9.09
N VAL A 89 13.54 -4.03 -7.76
CA VAL A 89 13.98 -5.21 -7.00
C VAL A 89 12.83 -6.22 -6.90
N LEU A 90 11.61 -5.71 -6.71
CA LEU A 90 10.39 -6.47 -6.63
C LEU A 90 9.28 -5.69 -7.33
N LYS A 91 8.45 -6.38 -8.11
CA LYS A 91 7.19 -5.83 -8.63
C LYS A 91 6.19 -6.97 -8.85
N HIS A 92 5.13 -7.00 -8.06
CA HIS A 92 4.06 -8.00 -8.19
C HIS A 92 2.69 -7.34 -8.10
N GLN A 93 1.71 -7.98 -8.74
CA GLN A 93 0.30 -7.66 -8.62
C GLN A 93 -0.46 -8.91 -8.21
N GLY A 94 -1.42 -8.77 -7.29
CA GLY A 94 -2.25 -9.88 -6.85
C GLY A 94 -3.07 -9.56 -5.61
N PRO A 95 -3.64 -10.60 -4.96
CA PRO A 95 -4.42 -10.45 -3.74
C PRO A 95 -3.58 -9.88 -2.60
N PRO A 96 -4.14 -8.98 -1.75
CA PRO A 96 -3.38 -8.32 -0.68
C PRO A 96 -2.65 -9.30 0.25
N GLY A 97 -3.35 -10.38 0.67
CA GLY A 97 -2.81 -11.43 1.52
C GLY A 97 -1.65 -12.23 0.93
N VAL A 98 -1.40 -12.12 -0.39
CA VAL A 98 -0.27 -12.76 -1.06
C VAL A 98 0.86 -11.75 -1.26
N VAL A 99 0.56 -10.59 -1.85
CA VAL A 99 1.62 -9.68 -2.31
C VAL A 99 2.19 -8.78 -1.22
N ILE A 100 1.39 -8.39 -0.22
CA ILE A 100 1.87 -7.53 0.87
C ILE A 100 2.92 -8.26 1.72
N PRO A 101 2.70 -9.52 2.15
CA PRO A 101 3.72 -10.28 2.84
C PRO A 101 5.03 -10.42 2.05
N LEU A 102 4.96 -10.59 0.72
CA LEU A 102 6.16 -10.65 -0.13
C LEU A 102 7.01 -9.38 -0.01
N LEU A 103 6.39 -8.20 -0.09
CA LEU A 103 7.11 -6.93 0.07
C LEU A 103 7.68 -6.77 1.48
N LEU A 104 6.90 -7.13 2.51
CA LEU A 104 7.32 -7.00 3.91
C LEU A 104 8.38 -8.03 4.33
N SER A 105 8.50 -9.15 3.61
CA SER A 105 9.55 -10.15 3.82
C SER A 105 10.90 -9.78 3.23
N LEU A 106 10.96 -8.73 2.38
CA LEU A 106 12.24 -8.25 1.88
C LEU A 106 13.09 -7.75 3.06
N PRO A 107 14.39 -8.06 3.08
CA PRO A 107 15.27 -7.58 4.13
C PRO A 107 15.23 -6.05 4.18
N GLU A 108 15.40 -5.50 5.38
CA GLU A 108 15.66 -4.08 5.50
C GLU A 108 16.94 -3.75 4.72
N PRO A 109 16.93 -2.70 3.88
CA PRO A 109 18.15 -2.24 3.24
C PRO A 109 19.24 -1.96 4.27
N GLU A 110 20.42 -2.54 4.08
CA GLU A 110 21.61 -2.14 4.85
C GLU A 110 21.89 -0.66 4.59
N ALA A 111 22.15 0.09 5.67
CA ALA A 111 22.51 1.52 5.65
C ALA A 111 23.93 1.72 5.11
#